data_AF-A0AB35XH90-F1
#
_entry.id   AF-A0AB35XH90-F1
#
_cell.length_a   1.000
_cell.length_b   1.000
_cell.length_c   1.000
_cell.angle_alpha   90.00
_cell.angle_beta   90.00
_cell.angle_gamma   90.00
#
_symmetry.space_group_name_H-M   'P 1'
#
loop_
_entity.id
_entity.type
_entity.pdbx_description
1 polymer ?
#
loop_
_entity_poly.entity_id
_entity_poly.type
_entity_poly.pdbx_seq_one_letter_code
_entity_poly.pdbx_strand_id
1 'polypeptide(L)'
;MAIVLSVTEQIQIALKLGYERVPDEDAYTSAYYVKNGLKWIFNIVGLKKTLNVSSDDELREQDYDVETYYDVRRNYNKYKQMIVGSDLTSLYEDLRVTDDPDEWVYLADGMWMNGDGDLIER
;
A
#
# COMPACT_ATOMS: atom_id res chain seq x y z
N MET A 1 -6.14 -15.04 -11.09
CA MET A 1 -5.16 -14.98 -9.99
C MET A 1 -5.68 -13.94 -9.00
N ALA A 2 -6.07 -14.34 -7.80
CA ALA A 2 -6.52 -13.38 -6.78
C ALA A 2 -5.28 -12.64 -6.26
N ILE A 3 -5.22 -11.33 -6.44
CA ILE A 3 -4.11 -10.53 -5.93
C ILE A 3 -4.27 -10.44 -4.42
N VAL A 4 -3.32 -11.00 -3.67
CA VAL A 4 -3.29 -10.95 -2.21
C VAL A 4 -2.16 -10.00 -1.80
N LEU A 5 -2.52 -8.84 -1.28
CA LEU A 5 -1.57 -7.94 -0.62
C LEU A 5 -1.14 -8.56 0.71
N SER A 6 0.16 -8.58 0.99
CA SER A 6 0.66 -8.87 2.33
C SER A 6 0.16 -7.82 3.33
N VAL A 7 0.15 -8.18 4.62
CA VAL A 7 -0.25 -7.25 5.69
C VAL A 7 0.65 -6.00 5.68
N THR A 8 1.96 -6.17 5.47
CA THR A 8 2.93 -5.09 5.41
C THR A 8 2.64 -4.12 4.27
N GLU A 9 2.37 -4.62 3.05
CA GLU A 9 2.02 -3.76 1.90
C GLU A 9 0.74 -2.97 2.18
N GLN A 10 -0.28 -3.59 2.80
CA GLN A 10 -1.52 -2.90 3.15
C GLN A 10 -1.30 -1.79 4.18
N ILE A 11 -0.45 -2.04 5.19
CA ILE A 11 -0.07 -1.03 6.18
C ILE A 11 0.63 0.14 5.49
N GLN A 12 1.61 -0.12 4.62
CA GLN A 12 2.31 0.94 3.89
C GLN A 12 1.37 1.75 3.01
N ILE A 13 0.44 1.09 2.31
CA ILE A 13 -0.58 1.78 1.51
C ILE A 13 -1.45 2.67 2.39
N ALA A 14 -1.96 2.15 3.52
CA ALA A 14 -2.78 2.93 4.44
C ALA A 14 -2.03 4.17 4.96
N LEU A 15 -0.77 4.01 5.37
CA LEU A 15 0.06 5.13 5.85
C LEU A 15 0.30 6.18 4.75
N LYS A 16 0.67 5.75 3.54
CA LYS A 16 0.87 6.65 2.38
C LYS A 16 -0.41 7.37 1.95
N LEU A 17 -1.58 6.75 2.16
CA LEU A 17 -2.88 7.37 1.95
C LEU A 17 -3.28 8.35 3.06
N GLY A 18 -2.48 8.47 4.13
CA GLY A 18 -2.70 9.39 5.23
C GLY A 18 -3.59 8.84 6.35
N TYR A 19 -3.71 7.51 6.48
CA TYR A 19 -4.28 6.93 7.69
C TYR A 19 -3.27 6.96 8.83
N GLU A 20 -3.76 7.23 10.03
CA GLU A 20 -2.98 7.25 11.25
C GLU A 20 -3.16 5.93 12.00
N ARG A 21 -2.05 5.41 12.54
CA ARG A 21 -2.06 4.18 13.33
C ARG A 21 -2.59 4.47 14.73
N VAL A 22 -3.61 3.75 15.16
CA VAL A 22 -4.12 3.77 16.53
C VAL A 22 -3.85 2.41 17.18
N PRO A 23 -3.05 2.35 18.27
CA PRO A 23 -2.81 1.12 19.00
C PRO A 23 -4.11 0.51 19.55
N ASP A 24 -4.28 -0.78 19.37
CA ASP A 24 -5.43 -1.55 19.83
C ASP A 24 -5.00 -3.01 19.96
N GLU A 25 -4.89 -3.52 21.19
CA GLU A 25 -4.39 -4.88 21.45
C GLU A 25 -5.31 -5.98 20.91
N ASP A 26 -6.60 -5.67 20.77
CA ASP A 26 -7.61 -6.60 20.27
C ASP A 26 -7.69 -6.60 18.73
N ALA A 27 -7.05 -5.64 18.07
CA ALA A 27 -7.01 -5.57 16.61
C ALA A 27 -6.01 -6.56 16.00
N TYR A 28 -6.32 -7.03 14.79
CA TYR A 28 -5.53 -8.04 14.05
C TYR A 28 -4.04 -7.73 13.91
N THR A 29 -3.66 -6.44 13.87
CA THR A 29 -2.26 -5.97 13.78
C THR A 29 -1.79 -5.24 15.05
N SER A 30 -2.45 -5.48 16.18
CA SER A 30 -2.29 -4.73 17.43
C SER A 30 -2.47 -3.21 17.24
N ALA A 31 -3.25 -2.84 16.22
CA ALA A 31 -3.63 -1.49 15.84
C ALA A 31 -4.71 -1.54 14.76
N TYR A 32 -5.50 -0.47 14.70
CA TYR A 32 -6.29 -0.10 13.52
C TYR A 32 -5.74 1.19 12.90
N TYR A 33 -6.22 1.54 11.71
CA TYR A 33 -5.76 2.71 10.98
C TYR A 33 -6.97 3.58 10.62
N VAL A 34 -6.91 4.88 10.91
CA VAL A 34 -8.04 5.80 10.75
C VAL A 34 -7.65 7.05 9.95
N LYS A 35 -8.53 7.51 9.07
CA LYS A 35 -8.39 8.74 8.31
C LYS A 35 -9.74 9.43 8.22
N ASN A 36 -9.84 10.69 8.67
CA ASN A 36 -11.10 11.45 8.65
C ASN A 36 -12.28 10.70 9.30
N GLY A 37 -12.02 9.98 10.39
CA GLY A 37 -13.01 9.14 11.07
C GLY A 37 -13.23 7.76 10.45
N LEU A 38 -12.73 7.51 9.24
CA LEU A 38 -12.92 6.24 8.54
C LEU A 38 -11.81 5.23 8.83
N LYS A 39 -12.20 3.99 9.14
CA LYS A 39 -11.32 2.87 9.51
C LYS A 39 -10.90 2.09 8.28
N TRP A 40 -9.61 1.85 8.15
CA TRP A 40 -9.03 1.00 7.11
C TRP A 40 -9.51 -0.46 7.23
N ILE A 41 -9.77 -1.10 6.08
CA ILE A 41 -10.18 -2.50 6.01
C ILE A 41 -9.07 -3.33 5.37
N PHE A 42 -8.55 -4.31 6.11
CA PHE A 42 -7.59 -5.29 5.55
C PHE A 42 -8.30 -6.38 4.74
N ASN A 43 -9.36 -6.96 5.32
CA ASN A 43 -10.10 -8.07 4.75
C ASN A 43 -11.59 -7.88 5.01
N ILE A 44 -12.34 -7.44 4.00
CA ILE A 44 -13.77 -7.16 4.16
C ILE A 44 -14.57 -8.43 4.50
N VAL A 45 -14.20 -9.58 3.94
CA VAL A 45 -14.92 -10.85 4.19
C VAL A 45 -14.69 -11.32 5.62
N GLY A 46 -13.44 -11.25 6.10
CA GLY A 46 -13.11 -11.57 7.49
C GLY A 46 -13.78 -10.62 8.46
N LEU A 47 -13.73 -9.32 8.17
CA LEU A 47 -14.33 -8.27 9.00
C LEU A 47 -15.83 -8.47 9.16
N LYS A 48 -16.56 -8.70 8.05
CA LYS A 48 -18.00 -8.97 8.08
C LYS A 48 -18.36 -10.16 8.97
N LYS A 49 -17.58 -11.25 8.87
CA LYS A 49 -17.79 -12.44 9.72
C LYS A 49 -17.57 -12.11 11.20
N THR A 50 -16.50 -11.38 11.53
CA THR A 50 -16.18 -11.01 12.92
C THR A 50 -17.25 -10.09 13.52
N LEU A 51 -17.76 -9.14 12.74
CA LEU A 51 -18.79 -8.20 13.18
C LEU A 51 -20.21 -8.77 13.05
N ASN A 52 -20.37 -9.98 12.49
CA ASN A 52 -21.66 -10.60 12.20
C ASN A 52 -22.59 -9.70 11.36
N VAL A 53 -22.03 -9.05 10.34
CA VAL A 53 -22.77 -8.21 9.38
C VAL A 53 -22.73 -8.82 7.99
N SER A 54 -23.67 -8.43 7.13
CA SER A 54 -23.87 -9.06 5.81
C SER A 54 -23.56 -8.12 4.65
N SER A 55 -23.72 -6.82 4.85
CA SER A 55 -23.65 -5.81 3.80
C SER A 55 -22.44 -4.89 3.94
N ASP A 56 -22.13 -4.20 2.84
CA ASP A 56 -21.14 -3.12 2.86
C ASP A 56 -21.70 -1.87 3.55
N ASP A 57 -23.02 -1.66 3.52
CA ASP A 57 -23.67 -0.51 4.17
C ASP A 57 -23.55 -0.58 5.70
N GLU A 58 -23.74 -1.75 6.29
CA GLU A 58 -23.50 -1.98 7.73
C GLU A 58 -22.05 -1.70 8.15
N LEU A 59 -21.08 -1.83 7.23
CA LEU A 59 -19.70 -1.45 7.48
C LEU A 59 -19.53 0.07 7.40
N ARG A 60 -20.17 0.74 6.45
CA ARG A 60 -20.17 2.21 6.34
C ARG A 60 -20.79 2.86 7.59
N GLU A 61 -21.87 2.28 8.12
CA GLU A 61 -22.51 2.72 9.37
C GLU A 61 -21.59 2.60 10.60
N GLN A 62 -20.55 1.77 10.52
CA GLN A 62 -19.53 1.60 11.55
C GLN A 62 -18.22 2.35 11.24
N ASP A 63 -18.30 3.30 10.31
CA ASP A 63 -17.20 4.15 9.84
C ASP A 63 -16.07 3.37 9.15
N TYR A 64 -16.33 2.22 8.53
CA TYR A 64 -15.30 1.55 7.72
C TYR A 64 -15.20 2.14 6.31
N ASP A 65 -13.98 2.32 5.82
CA ASP A 65 -13.68 2.90 4.51
C ASP A 65 -13.83 1.85 3.39
N VAL A 66 -15.08 1.53 3.08
CA VAL A 66 -15.43 0.55 2.04
C VAL A 66 -14.99 1.00 0.65
N GLU A 67 -15.09 2.29 0.36
CA GLU A 67 -14.75 2.83 -0.96
C GLU A 67 -13.25 2.67 -1.25
N THR A 68 -12.40 3.06 -0.29
CA THR A 68 -10.95 2.92 -0.44
C THR A 68 -10.54 1.44 -0.51
N TYR A 69 -11.22 0.54 0.23
CA TYR A 69 -10.98 -0.90 0.17
C TYR A 69 -11.10 -1.48 -1.25
N TYR A 70 -12.17 -1.09 -1.97
CA TYR A 70 -12.39 -1.55 -3.34
C TYR A 70 -11.50 -0.83 -4.34
N ASP A 71 -11.27 0.46 -4.16
CA ASP A 71 -10.38 1.24 -5.03
C ASP A 71 -8.97 0.65 -5.05
N VAL A 72 -8.41 0.32 -3.87
CA VAL A 72 -7.08 -0.28 -3.75
C VAL A 72 -6.97 -1.62 -4.46
N ARG A 73 -8.00 -2.45 -4.37
CA ARG A 73 -8.04 -3.76 -5.05
C ARG A 73 -8.22 -3.63 -6.56
N ARG A 74 -9.04 -2.68 -7.01
CA ARG A 74 -9.27 -2.41 -8.44
C ARG A 74 -8.02 -1.81 -9.09
N ASN A 75 -7.33 -0.94 -8.37
CA ASN A 75 -6.16 -0.18 -8.84
C ASN A 75 -4.85 -0.68 -8.21
N TYR A 76 -4.72 -1.99 -8.00
CA TYR A 76 -3.60 -2.60 -7.27
C TYR A 76 -2.23 -2.12 -7.74
N ASN A 77 -1.97 -2.09 -9.05
CA ASN A 77 -0.66 -1.71 -9.59
C ASN A 77 -0.27 -0.27 -9.21
N LYS A 78 -1.22 0.66 -9.21
CA LYS A 78 -1.00 2.06 -8.78
C LYS A 78 -0.55 2.12 -7.32
N TYR A 79 -1.27 1.44 -6.44
CA TYR A 79 -0.95 1.44 -5.01
C TYR A 79 0.32 0.65 -4.68
N LYS A 80 0.61 -0.40 -5.44
CA LYS A 80 1.87 -1.13 -5.34
C LYS A 80 3.06 -0.24 -5.71
N GLN A 81 2.99 0.48 -6.83
CA GLN A 81 4.03 1.43 -7.23
C GLN A 81 4.23 2.54 -6.18
N MET A 82 3.16 3.01 -5.55
CA MET A 82 3.24 4.03 -4.48
C MET A 82 4.08 3.58 -3.27
N ILE A 83 4.11 2.28 -2.96
CA ILE A 83 4.90 1.73 -1.84
C ILE A 83 6.23 1.11 -2.28
N VAL A 84 6.35 0.68 -3.54
CA VAL A 84 7.59 0.16 -4.12
C VAL A 84 8.51 1.30 -4.58
N GLY A 85 7.95 2.43 -5.01
CA GLY A 85 8.73 3.60 -5.44
C GLY A 85 9.72 4.07 -4.37
N SER A 86 9.37 3.99 -3.07
CA SER A 86 10.36 4.31 -2.03
C SER A 86 11.51 3.32 -1.95
N ASP A 87 11.28 2.05 -2.26
CA ASP A 87 12.30 1.00 -2.19
C ASP A 87 13.23 1.06 -3.41
N LEU A 88 12.68 1.34 -4.60
CA LEU A 88 13.46 1.53 -5.82
C LEU A 88 14.21 2.86 -5.85
N THR A 89 13.61 3.94 -5.33
CA THR A 89 14.34 5.21 -5.13
C THR A 89 15.46 5.04 -4.10
N SER A 90 15.24 4.29 -3.01
CA SER A 90 16.31 4.02 -2.04
C SER A 90 17.42 3.15 -2.66
N LEU A 91 17.04 2.14 -3.45
CA LEU A 91 18.00 1.34 -4.22
C LEU A 91 18.75 2.18 -5.26
N TYR A 92 18.10 3.14 -5.92
CA TYR A 92 18.74 4.10 -6.81
C TYR A 92 19.78 4.93 -6.06
N GLU A 93 19.44 5.48 -4.89
CA GLU A 93 20.36 6.26 -4.05
C GLU A 93 21.57 5.43 -3.58
N ASP A 94 21.37 4.15 -3.28
CA ASP A 94 22.46 3.24 -2.87
C ASP A 94 23.37 2.83 -4.05
N LEU A 95 22.83 2.76 -5.27
CA LEU A 95 23.55 2.28 -6.44
C LEU A 95 24.14 3.39 -7.30
N ARG A 96 23.62 4.63 -7.23
CA ARG A 96 24.14 5.75 -8.02
C ARG A 96 25.61 6.00 -7.67
N VAL A 97 26.41 6.23 -8.70
CA VAL A 97 27.84 6.49 -8.52
C VAL A 97 28.09 7.98 -8.30
N THR A 98 27.18 8.82 -8.79
CA THR A 98 27.27 10.27 -8.72
C THR A 98 26.02 10.89 -8.09
N ASP A 99 26.12 12.16 -7.71
CA ASP A 99 24.96 12.94 -7.24
C ASP A 99 24.14 13.55 -8.40
N ASP A 100 24.33 13.05 -9.64
CA ASP A 100 23.55 13.50 -10.79
C ASP A 100 22.12 12.91 -10.74
N PRO A 101 21.07 13.74 -10.61
CA PRO A 101 19.69 13.27 -10.53
C PRO A 101 19.17 12.66 -11.84
N ASP A 102 19.84 12.93 -12.98
CA ASP A 102 19.48 12.39 -14.29
C ASP A 102 20.29 11.12 -14.66
N GLU A 103 21.12 10.61 -13.75
CA GLU A 103 21.87 9.37 -13.94
C GLU A 103 20.92 8.17 -14.10
N TRP A 104 21.21 7.29 -15.06
CA TRP A 104 20.54 6.00 -15.14
C TRP A 104 21.47 4.94 -14.55
N VAL A 105 20.99 4.21 -13.56
CA VAL A 105 21.73 3.14 -12.89
C VAL A 105 21.49 1.83 -13.62
N TYR A 106 22.57 1.12 -13.97
CA TYR A 106 22.49 -0.22 -14.56
C TYR A 106 22.25 -1.27 -13.48
N LEU A 107 21.26 -2.16 -13.69
CA LEU A 107 20.93 -3.24 -12.77
C LEU A 107 21.54 -4.57 -13.23
N ALA A 108 20.98 -5.16 -14.29
CA ALA A 108 21.40 -6.42 -14.89
C ALA A 108 20.69 -6.63 -16.23
N ASP A 109 21.24 -7.46 -17.11
CA ASP A 109 20.61 -7.92 -18.36
C ASP A 109 20.00 -6.80 -19.23
N GLY A 110 20.69 -5.67 -19.38
CA GLY A 110 20.21 -4.53 -20.17
C GLY A 110 19.15 -3.67 -19.47
N MET A 111 18.80 -3.95 -18.21
CA MET A 111 17.87 -3.14 -17.42
C MET A 111 18.55 -1.93 -16.77
N TRP A 112 17.90 -0.78 -16.90
CA TRP A 112 18.33 0.51 -16.34
C TRP A 112 17.21 1.14 -15.51
N MET A 113 17.59 1.89 -14.47
CA MET A 113 16.68 2.57 -13.55
C MET A 113 17.02 4.06 -13.42
N ASN A 114 16.02 4.94 -13.37
CA ASN A 114 16.20 6.36 -13.08
C ASN A 114 15.87 6.70 -11.60
N GLY A 115 16.08 7.96 -11.19
CA GLY A 115 15.83 8.43 -9.81
C GLY A 115 14.37 8.33 -9.34
N ASP A 116 13.42 8.25 -10.27
CA ASP A 116 11.99 8.05 -9.98
C ASP A 116 11.63 6.56 -9.76
N GLY A 117 12.59 5.65 -9.99
CA GLY A 117 12.38 4.20 -9.88
C GLY A 117 11.75 3.58 -11.12
N ASP A 118 11.67 4.30 -12.24
CA ASP A 118 11.22 3.75 -13.52
C ASP A 118 12.30 2.85 -14.13
N LEU A 119 11.85 1.76 -14.76
CA LEU A 119 12.69 0.75 -15.36
C LEU A 119 12.55 0.73 -16.87
N ILE A 120 13.68 0.67 -17.57
CA ILE A 120 13.74 0.44 -19.02
C ILE A 120 14.73 -0.66 -19.37
N GLU A 121 14.48 -1.34 -20.48
CA GLU A 121 15.42 -2.26 -21.11
C GLU A 121 16.10 -1.53 -22.28
N ARG A 122 17.43 -1.61 -22.36
CA ARG A 122 18.25 -1.02 -23.43
C ARG A 122 19.15 -2.05 -24.09
#